data_AF-A0A2N1UW29-F1
#
_entry.id   AF-A0A2N1UW29-F1
#
_cell.length_a   1.000
_cell.length_b   1.000
_cell.length_c   1.000
_cell.angle_alpha   90.00
_cell.angle_beta   90.00
_cell.angle_gamma   90.00
#
_symmetry.space_group_name_H-M   'P 1'
#
loop_
_entity.id
_entity.type
_entity.pdbx_description
1 polymer ?
#
loop_
_entity_poly.entity_id
_entity_poly.type
_entity_poly.pdbx_seq_one_letter_code
_entity_poly.pdbx_strand_id
1 'polypeptide(L)'
;MLILERFDRARAADGGIARLHQEDFCQALGIMPDRKYQADGGPGFTDLVRVIRRACTAPIIDIELLVGIALFNLLVGNCDAHGKNFSLLHRENRNGLSPFYDLVSTTMWPELDTKLSMRFGKEYRLDKNERADLAVFAADLGVKAILVTQRLDSLIEAAPRPDRANA
;
A
#
# COMPACT_ATOMS: atom_id res chain seq x y z
N MET A 1 21.87 -4.85 9.21
CA MET A 1 20.71 -5.56 9.78
C MET A 1 19.67 -4.53 10.17
N LEU A 2 18.44 -4.65 9.70
CA LEU A 2 17.33 -3.78 10.07
C LEU A 2 16.46 -4.51 11.12
N ILE A 3 16.14 -3.86 12.23
CA ILE A 3 15.28 -4.41 13.28
C ILE A 3 13.97 -3.61 13.25
N LEU A 4 12.85 -4.31 13.07
CA LEU A 4 11.53 -3.71 12.99
C LEU A 4 10.68 -4.18 14.18
N GLU A 5 9.98 -3.24 14.81
CA GLU A 5 8.96 -3.56 15.79
C GLU A 5 7.76 -4.23 15.10
N ARG A 6 7.28 -5.32 15.69
CA ARG A 6 6.14 -6.07 15.15
C ARG A 6 4.82 -5.46 15.60
N PHE A 7 4.04 -4.94 14.65
CA PHE A 7 2.73 -4.35 14.91
C PHE A 7 1.63 -5.35 15.28
N ASP A 8 1.87 -6.66 15.08
CA ASP A 8 0.99 -7.75 15.51
C ASP A 8 1.31 -8.24 16.95
N ARG A 9 2.08 -7.45 17.70
CA ARG A 9 2.41 -7.68 19.11
C ARG A 9 2.01 -6.44 19.93
N ALA A 10 1.42 -6.67 21.09
CA ALA A 10 1.05 -5.61 22.03
C ALA A 10 1.44 -6.00 23.45
N ARG A 11 1.78 -5.01 24.29
CA ARG A 11 1.97 -5.26 25.73
C ARG A 11 0.63 -5.55 26.38
N ALA A 12 0.54 -6.67 27.08
CA ALA A 12 -0.61 -7.03 27.89
C ALA A 12 -0.52 -6.35 29.28
N ALA A 13 -1.66 -6.24 29.96
CA ALA A 13 -1.76 -5.57 31.26
C ALA A 13 -0.93 -6.27 32.37
N ASP A 14 -0.68 -7.57 32.21
CA ASP A 14 0.14 -8.40 33.09
C ASP A 14 1.66 -8.28 32.79
N GLY A 15 2.05 -7.41 31.87
CA GLY A 15 3.43 -7.26 31.42
C GLY A 15 3.86 -8.26 30.35
N GLY A 16 2.97 -9.18 29.94
CA GLY A 16 3.19 -10.14 28.87
C GLY A 16 3.06 -9.52 27.47
N ILE A 17 3.16 -10.38 26.44
CA ILE A 17 2.99 -10.00 25.04
C ILE A 17 1.75 -10.67 24.47
N ALA A 18 0.73 -9.86 24.17
CA ALA A 18 -0.44 -10.27 23.42
C ALA A 18 -0.12 -10.35 21.92
N ARG A 19 -0.71 -11.34 21.24
CA ARG A 19 -0.65 -11.47 19.77
C ARG A 19 -1.95 -10.93 19.19
N LEU A 20 -1.83 -10.03 18.22
CA LEU A 20 -2.96 -9.53 17.45
C LEU A 20 -3.10 -10.37 16.19
N HIS A 21 -4.34 -10.71 15.81
CA HIS A 21 -4.56 -11.43 14.57
C HIS A 21 -4.31 -10.49 13.38
N GLN A 22 -3.59 -11.01 12.39
CA GLN A 22 -3.23 -10.31 11.16
C GLN A 22 -3.39 -11.29 9.99
N GLU A 23 -3.88 -10.79 8.87
CA GLU A 23 -3.87 -11.49 7.58
C GLU A 23 -3.46 -10.54 6.45
N ASP A 24 -2.69 -11.03 5.48
CA ASP A 24 -2.37 -10.29 4.25
C ASP A 24 -3.52 -10.37 3.23
N PHE A 25 -3.52 -9.51 2.20
CA PHE A 25 -4.63 -9.50 1.24
C PHE A 25 -4.70 -10.74 0.34
N CYS A 26 -3.61 -11.51 0.20
CA CYS A 26 -3.71 -12.81 -0.47
C CYS A 26 -4.49 -13.78 0.41
N GLN A 27 -4.20 -13.83 1.71
CA GLN A 27 -4.95 -14.66 2.67
C GLN A 27 -6.42 -14.27 2.75
N ALA A 28 -6.73 -12.97 2.88
CA ALA A 28 -8.10 -12.47 2.96
C ALA A 28 -8.96 -12.83 1.72
N LEU A 29 -8.31 -13.05 0.57
CA LEU A 29 -8.94 -13.42 -0.70
C LEU A 29 -8.80 -14.91 -1.04
N GLY A 30 -8.11 -15.70 -0.22
CA GLY A 30 -7.83 -17.12 -0.49
C GLY A 30 -6.89 -17.35 -1.68
N ILE A 31 -6.02 -16.39 -1.98
CA ILE A 31 -5.03 -16.45 -3.07
C ILE A 31 -3.74 -17.08 -2.54
N MET A 32 -3.21 -18.03 -3.30
CA MET A 32 -1.95 -18.72 -2.98
C MET A 32 -0.75 -17.76 -3.06
N PRO A 33 0.28 -17.94 -2.21
CA PRO A 33 1.37 -16.96 -2.07
C PRO A 33 2.26 -16.82 -3.31
N ASP A 34 2.29 -17.82 -4.19
CA ASP A 34 2.97 -17.79 -5.49
C ASP A 34 2.30 -16.86 -6.50
N ARG A 35 1.02 -16.50 -6.27
CA ARG A 35 0.24 -15.56 -7.09
C ARG A 35 0.07 -14.21 -6.42
N LYS A 36 1.08 -13.75 -5.68
CA LYS A 36 1.02 -12.46 -4.96
C LYS A 36 0.94 -11.23 -5.87
N TYR A 37 1.41 -11.34 -7.12
CA TYR A 37 1.44 -10.26 -8.11
C TYR A 37 0.13 -10.20 -8.91
N GLN A 38 -0.36 -9.00 -9.20
CA GLN A 38 -1.64 -8.84 -9.93
C GLN A 38 -1.60 -9.49 -11.32
N ALA A 39 -0.47 -9.40 -12.01
CA ALA A 39 -0.30 -10.01 -13.34
C ALA A 39 -0.41 -11.55 -13.32
N ASP A 40 -0.14 -12.19 -12.18
CA ASP A 40 -0.17 -13.65 -11.99
C ASP A 40 -1.51 -14.13 -11.36
N GLY A 41 -2.52 -13.25 -11.31
CA GLY A 41 -3.82 -13.53 -10.70
C GLY A 41 -3.92 -13.16 -9.22
N GLY A 42 -2.94 -12.40 -8.71
CA GLY A 42 -2.98 -11.77 -7.39
C GLY A 42 -3.92 -10.58 -7.31
N PRO A 43 -4.10 -10.03 -6.10
CA PRO A 43 -5.02 -8.92 -5.91
C PRO A 43 -4.48 -7.60 -6.47
N GLY A 44 -5.38 -6.79 -7.03
CA GLY A 44 -5.13 -5.39 -7.35
C GLY A 44 -5.81 -4.43 -6.37
N PHE A 45 -5.64 -3.11 -6.56
CA PHE A 45 -6.22 -2.10 -5.67
C PHE A 45 -7.76 -2.18 -5.54
N THR A 46 -8.48 -2.54 -6.61
CA THR A 46 -9.93 -2.74 -6.56
C THR A 46 -10.34 -3.91 -5.65
N ASP A 47 -9.55 -4.99 -5.63
CA ASP A 47 -9.77 -6.12 -4.72
C ASP A 47 -9.49 -5.73 -3.27
N LEU A 48 -8.40 -4.98 -3.06
CA LEU A 48 -8.07 -4.40 -1.75
C LEU A 48 -9.22 -3.54 -1.22
N VAL A 49 -9.77 -2.65 -2.04
CA VAL A 49 -10.92 -1.80 -1.66
C VAL A 49 -12.15 -2.63 -1.32
N ARG A 50 -12.41 -3.70 -2.08
CA ARG A 50 -13.54 -4.62 -1.80
C ARG A 50 -13.39 -5.29 -0.45
N VAL A 51 -12.20 -5.78 -0.12
CA VAL A 51 -11.89 -6.38 1.18
C VAL A 51 -12.02 -5.34 2.29
N ILE A 52 -11.46 -4.13 2.12
CA ILE A 52 -11.56 -3.05 3.11
C ILE A 52 -13.02 -2.68 3.40
N ARG A 53 -13.86 -2.52 2.37
CA ARG A 53 -15.29 -2.23 2.53
C ARG A 53 -16.05 -3.31 3.28
N ARG A 54 -15.62 -4.56 3.19
CA ARG A 54 -16.26 -5.70 3.84
C ARG A 54 -15.76 -5.93 5.26
N ALA A 55 -14.45 -5.78 5.50
CA ALA A 55 -13.80 -6.27 6.71
C ALA A 55 -13.41 -5.17 7.71
N CYS A 56 -13.17 -3.94 7.25
CA CYS A 56 -12.73 -2.85 8.12
C CYS A 56 -13.89 -2.19 8.84
N THR A 57 -13.66 -1.79 10.10
CA THR A 57 -14.63 -1.07 10.93
C THR A 57 -14.90 0.34 10.40
N ALA A 58 -13.91 1.00 9.79
CA ALA A 58 -14.04 2.33 9.21
C ALA A 58 -13.49 2.40 7.77
N PRO A 59 -14.17 1.78 6.79
CA PRO A 59 -13.63 1.58 5.45
C PRO A 59 -13.20 2.87 4.73
N ILE A 60 -13.88 3.99 4.96
CA ILE A 60 -13.53 5.27 4.34
C ILE A 60 -12.13 5.71 4.77
N ILE A 61 -11.80 5.58 6.06
CA ILE A 61 -10.49 5.95 6.61
C ILE A 61 -9.42 5.00 6.06
N ASP A 62 -9.71 3.69 6.02
CA ASP A 62 -8.74 2.71 5.53
C ASP A 62 -8.52 2.83 3.99
N ILE A 63 -9.54 3.22 3.21
CA ILE A 63 -9.37 3.54 1.78
C ILE A 63 -8.51 4.80 1.60
N GLU A 64 -8.67 5.83 2.43
CA GLU A 64 -7.82 7.03 2.38
C GLU A 64 -6.36 6.70 2.70
N LEU A 65 -6.11 5.83 3.68
CA LEU A 65 -4.77 5.30 3.98
C LEU A 65 -4.21 4.50 2.79
N LEU A 66 -5.05 3.68 2.12
CA LEU A 66 -4.65 2.94 0.92
C LEU A 66 -4.27 3.87 -0.24
N VAL A 67 -5.04 4.94 -0.47
CA VAL A 67 -4.69 5.98 -1.46
C VAL A 67 -3.30 6.56 -1.13
N GLY A 68 -3.09 6.94 0.12
CA GLY A 68 -1.84 7.53 0.58
C GLY A 68 -0.62 6.63 0.34
N ILE A 69 -0.70 5.35 0.72
CA ILE A 69 0.43 4.42 0.55
C ILE A 69 0.66 4.02 -0.90
N ALA A 70 -0.38 3.91 -1.72
CA ALA A 70 -0.26 3.61 -3.13
C ALA A 70 0.50 4.74 -3.86
N LEU A 71 0.12 5.99 -3.58
CA LEU A 71 0.81 7.17 -4.09
C LEU A 71 2.24 7.26 -3.55
N PHE A 72 2.46 6.93 -2.28
CA PHE A 72 3.80 6.90 -1.70
C PHE A 72 4.69 5.87 -2.42
N ASN A 73 4.23 4.63 -2.59
CA ASN A 73 4.95 3.58 -3.32
C ASN A 73 5.28 4.01 -4.76
N LEU A 74 4.34 4.68 -5.43
CA LEU A 74 4.58 5.25 -6.77
C LEU A 74 5.71 6.29 -6.73
N LEU A 75 5.66 7.25 -5.80
CA LEU A 75 6.65 8.34 -5.68
C LEU A 75 8.06 7.86 -5.34
N VAL A 76 8.17 6.86 -4.46
CA VAL A 76 9.48 6.30 -4.08
C VAL A 76 9.95 5.21 -5.03
N GLY A 77 9.20 4.87 -6.07
CA GLY A 77 9.56 3.82 -7.02
C GLY A 77 9.58 2.41 -6.42
N ASN A 78 8.66 2.10 -5.51
CA ASN A 78 8.47 0.75 -4.99
C ASN A 78 7.62 -0.08 -5.98
N CYS A 79 8.29 -0.86 -6.82
CA CYS A 79 7.65 -1.69 -7.83
C CYS A 79 7.24 -3.09 -7.31
N ASP A 80 7.73 -3.51 -6.13
CA ASP A 80 7.42 -4.82 -5.53
C ASP A 80 6.23 -4.77 -4.55
N ALA A 81 5.50 -3.66 -4.49
CA ALA A 81 4.32 -3.50 -3.62
C ALA A 81 3.15 -4.40 -4.07
N HIS A 82 3.15 -5.66 -3.63
CA HIS A 82 2.21 -6.71 -4.04
C HIS A 82 1.21 -7.07 -2.94
N GLY A 83 0.26 -7.97 -3.22
CA GLY A 83 -0.85 -8.31 -2.31
C GLY A 83 -0.45 -8.77 -0.90
N LYS A 84 0.78 -9.28 -0.73
CA LYS A 84 1.31 -9.68 0.58
C LYS A 84 1.96 -8.56 1.40
N ASN A 85 2.09 -7.34 0.86
CA ASN A 85 2.64 -6.18 1.59
C ASN A 85 1.55 -5.30 2.21
N PHE A 86 0.29 -5.68 2.03
CA PHE A 86 -0.86 -5.06 2.67
C PHE A 86 -1.46 -6.09 3.60
N SER A 87 -1.84 -5.68 4.80
CA SER A 87 -2.51 -6.56 5.77
C SER A 87 -3.68 -5.88 6.45
N LEU A 88 -4.61 -6.70 6.89
CA LEU A 88 -5.60 -6.36 7.89
C LEU A 88 -5.05 -6.69 9.27
N LEU A 89 -5.31 -5.83 10.24
CA LEU A 89 -5.01 -6.04 11.65
C LEU A 89 -6.33 -6.05 12.42
N HIS A 90 -6.57 -7.14 13.14
CA HIS A 90 -7.79 -7.34 13.91
C HIS A 90 -7.54 -7.03 15.38
N ARG A 91 -8.29 -6.07 15.90
CA ARG A 91 -8.31 -5.68 17.32
C ARG A 91 -9.74 -5.78 17.83
N GLU A 92 -9.90 -5.92 19.15
CA GLU A 92 -11.21 -6.10 19.79
C GLU A 92 -12.28 -5.12 19.31
N ASN A 93 -11.91 -3.84 19.10
CA ASN A 93 -12.84 -2.78 18.70
C ASN A 93 -12.53 -2.15 17.33
N ARG A 94 -11.54 -2.68 16.59
CA ARG A 94 -11.15 -2.12 15.29
C ARG A 94 -10.50 -3.17 14.41
N ASN A 95 -11.15 -3.47 13.29
CA ASN A 95 -10.51 -4.08 12.13
C ASN A 95 -10.15 -2.96 11.16
N GLY A 96 -8.94 -2.99 10.63
CA GLY A 96 -8.46 -1.97 9.70
C GLY A 96 -7.17 -2.38 9.04
N LEU A 97 -6.63 -1.53 8.17
CA LEU A 97 -5.29 -1.74 7.64
C LEU A 97 -4.26 -1.76 8.78
N SER A 98 -3.28 -2.65 8.68
CA SER A 98 -2.09 -2.61 9.52
C SER A 98 -1.24 -1.38 9.20
N PRO A 99 -0.26 -1.03 10.06
CA PRO A 99 0.86 -0.21 9.61
C PRO A 99 1.47 -0.79 8.33
N PHE A 100 1.94 0.09 7.44
CA PHE A 100 2.59 -0.32 6.19
C PHE A 100 4.01 -0.80 6.47
N TYR A 101 4.44 -1.81 5.72
CA TYR A 101 5.74 -2.46 5.88
C TYR A 101 6.28 -2.84 4.50
N ASP A 102 7.56 -3.23 4.45
CA ASP A 102 8.24 -3.59 3.20
C ASP A 102 8.22 -2.45 2.15
N LEU A 103 8.49 -1.24 2.64
CA LEU A 103 8.54 -0.03 1.82
C LEU A 103 9.98 0.19 1.35
N VAL A 104 10.24 -0.12 0.08
CA VAL A 104 11.59 -0.11 -0.49
C VAL A 104 11.55 0.58 -1.86
N SER A 105 12.48 1.50 -2.12
CA SER A 105 12.67 2.08 -3.45
C SER A 105 13.39 1.07 -4.35
N THR A 106 12.65 0.15 -4.98
CA THR A 106 13.24 -0.90 -5.81
C THR A 106 13.96 -0.35 -7.03
N THR A 107 13.57 0.84 -7.50
CA THR A 107 14.25 1.58 -8.56
C THR A 107 15.71 1.95 -8.26
N MET A 108 16.17 1.83 -7.01
CA MET A 108 17.58 2.03 -6.67
C MET A 108 18.50 0.93 -7.20
N TRP A 109 17.95 -0.21 -7.64
CA TRP A 109 18.69 -1.32 -8.25
C TRP A 109 18.35 -1.41 -9.74
N PRO A 110 19.24 -0.98 -10.65
CA PRO A 110 18.97 -0.95 -12.10
C PRO A 110 18.68 -2.32 -12.71
N GLU A 111 19.07 -3.41 -12.04
CA GLU A 111 18.84 -4.78 -12.48
C GLU A 111 17.40 -5.26 -12.22
N LEU A 112 16.65 -4.55 -11.38
CA LEU A 112 15.25 -4.87 -11.08
C LEU A 112 14.31 -4.23 -12.11
N ASP A 113 13.23 -4.93 -12.45
CA ASP A 113 12.20 -4.40 -13.35
C ASP A 113 11.43 -3.25 -12.67
N THR A 114 11.07 -2.24 -13.45
CA THR A 114 10.25 -1.09 -13.03
C THR A 114 8.75 -1.30 -13.28
N LYS A 115 8.37 -2.56 -13.52
CA LYS A 115 6.98 -2.99 -13.60
C LYS A 115 6.38 -3.09 -12.19
N LEU A 116 5.36 -2.27 -11.94
CA LEU A 116 4.55 -2.28 -10.73
C LEU A 116 3.87 -3.63 -10.52
N SER A 117 3.91 -4.12 -9.29
CA SER A 117 3.25 -5.36 -8.87
C SER A 117 1.72 -5.30 -8.91
N MET A 118 1.16 -4.12 -8.69
CA MET A 118 -0.24 -3.79 -8.90
C MET A 118 -0.34 -2.60 -9.85
N ARG A 119 -1.21 -2.68 -10.85
CA ARG A 119 -1.46 -1.63 -11.83
C ARG A 119 -1.91 -0.35 -11.14
N PHE A 120 -1.30 0.77 -11.51
CA PHE A 120 -1.73 2.09 -11.07
C PHE A 120 -2.44 2.82 -12.23
N GLY A 121 -3.73 3.09 -12.06
CA GLY A 121 -4.56 3.56 -13.16
C GLY A 121 -4.59 2.54 -14.29
N LYS A 122 -4.15 2.92 -15.49
CA LYS A 122 -4.05 2.00 -16.63
C LYS A 122 -2.67 1.35 -16.80
N GLU A 123 -1.66 1.77 -16.04
CA GLU A 123 -0.26 1.43 -16.30
C GLU A 123 0.33 0.44 -15.29
N TYR A 124 1.11 -0.50 -15.82
CA TYR A 124 1.99 -1.35 -15.02
C TYR A 124 3.43 -0.83 -14.98
N ARG A 125 3.81 0.08 -15.86
CA ARG A 125 5.18 0.58 -15.93
C ARG A 125 5.29 1.91 -15.19
N LEU A 126 6.20 1.99 -14.23
CA LEU A 126 6.40 3.21 -13.44
C LEU A 126 6.73 4.42 -14.33
N ASP A 127 7.59 4.23 -15.34
CA ASP A 127 8.03 5.28 -16.29
C ASP A 127 6.92 5.75 -17.24
N LYS A 128 5.80 5.04 -17.30
CA LYS A 128 4.65 5.39 -18.14
C LYS A 128 3.49 6.00 -17.36
N ASN A 129 3.60 6.08 -16.03
CA ASN A 129 2.53 6.64 -15.22
C ASN A 129 2.49 8.17 -15.34
N GLU A 130 1.32 8.69 -15.72
CA GLU A 130 1.10 10.12 -15.91
C GLU A 130 0.01 10.64 -14.95
N ARG A 131 -0.07 11.96 -14.77
CA ARG A 131 -1.13 12.58 -13.95
C ARG A 131 -2.55 12.21 -14.41
N ALA A 132 -2.75 11.88 -15.69
CA ALA A 132 -4.02 11.41 -16.21
C ALA A 132 -4.48 10.08 -15.59
N ASP A 133 -3.53 9.23 -15.16
CA ASP A 133 -3.81 7.93 -14.54
C ASP A 133 -4.39 8.05 -13.14
N LEU A 134 -4.23 9.20 -12.47
CA LEU A 134 -4.82 9.47 -11.16
C LEU A 134 -6.34 9.39 -11.19
N ALA A 135 -6.99 9.80 -12.30
CA ALA A 135 -8.43 9.71 -12.43
C ALA A 135 -8.90 8.25 -12.53
N VAL A 136 -8.17 7.41 -13.27
CA VAL A 136 -8.45 5.97 -13.38
C VAL A 136 -8.21 5.28 -12.05
N PHE A 137 -7.09 5.57 -11.39
CA PHE A 137 -6.78 5.07 -10.05
C PHE A 137 -7.86 5.47 -9.04
N ALA A 138 -8.29 6.73 -9.03
CA ALA A 138 -9.38 7.19 -8.17
C ALA A 138 -10.68 6.40 -8.40
N ALA A 139 -11.02 6.09 -9.66
CA ALA A 139 -12.17 5.28 -10.01
C ALA A 139 -12.03 3.83 -9.51
N ASP A 140 -10.85 3.21 -9.68
CA ASP A 140 -10.54 1.86 -9.18
C ASP A 140 -10.72 1.75 -7.66
N LEU A 141 -10.45 2.83 -6.92
CA LEU A 141 -10.63 2.91 -5.47
C LEU A 141 -12.02 3.41 -5.04
N GLY A 142 -12.83 3.87 -6.00
CA GLY A 142 -14.15 4.46 -5.75
C GLY A 142 -14.11 5.73 -4.91
N VAL A 143 -13.10 6.58 -5.14
CA VAL A 143 -12.92 7.89 -4.49
C VAL A 143 -12.96 9.02 -5.54
N LYS A 144 -13.15 10.26 -5.09
CA LYS A 144 -13.11 11.41 -6.01
C LYS A 144 -11.67 11.70 -6.45
N ALA A 145 -11.45 11.90 -7.75
CA ALA A 145 -10.12 12.19 -8.31
C ALA A 145 -9.41 13.37 -7.63
N ILE A 146 -10.16 14.41 -7.24
CA ILE A 146 -9.60 15.57 -6.54
C ILE A 146 -8.91 15.18 -5.23
N LEU A 147 -9.41 14.18 -4.50
CA LEU A 147 -8.80 13.72 -3.24
C LEU A 147 -7.46 13.02 -3.50
N VAL A 148 -7.38 12.24 -4.58
CA VAL A 148 -6.12 11.58 -4.98
C VAL A 148 -5.09 12.62 -5.40
N THR A 149 -5.49 13.61 -6.20
CA THR A 149 -4.61 14.71 -6.63
C THR A 149 -4.12 15.52 -5.44
N GLN A 150 -5.01 15.94 -4.53
CA GLN A 150 -4.64 16.67 -3.32
C GLN A 150 -3.70 15.86 -2.42
N ARG A 151 -3.93 14.55 -2.31
CA ARG A 151 -3.07 13.67 -1.54
C ARG A 151 -1.68 13.54 -2.17
N LEU A 152 -1.61 13.41 -3.49
CA LEU A 152 -0.35 13.38 -4.23
C LEU A 152 0.43 14.68 -4.02
N ASP A 153 -0.20 15.83 -4.22
CA ASP A 153 0.45 17.13 -4.10
C ASP A 153 0.95 17.34 -2.66
N SER A 154 0.16 16.96 -1.64
CA SER A 154 0.57 16.99 -0.24
C SER A 154 1.80 16.10 0.06
N LEU A 155 1.90 14.91 -0.56
CA LEU A 155 3.07 14.05 -0.42
C LEU A 155 4.31 14.67 -1.08
N ILE A 156 4.15 15.30 -2.25
CA ILE A 156 5.24 16.00 -2.96
C ILE A 156 5.71 17.22 -2.15
N GLU A 157 4.80 17.99 -1.57
CA GLU A 157 5.14 19.14 -0.73
C GLU A 157 5.88 18.75 0.55
N ALA A 158 5.51 17.61 1.14
CA ALA A 158 6.18 17.07 2.32
C ALA A 158 7.53 16.41 2.01
N ALA A 159 7.80 16.07 0.75
CA ALA A 159 9.05 15.43 0.37
C ALA A 159 10.23 16.39 0.58
N PRO A 160 11.36 15.90 1.13
CA PRO A 160 12.55 16.72 1.27
C PRO A 160 13.00 17.19 -0.12
N ARG A 161 13.20 18.50 -0.25
CA ARG A 161 13.79 19.06 -1.48
C ARG A 161 15.26 18.64 -1.54
N PRO A 162 15.78 18.20 -2.70
CA PRO A 162 17.20 17.93 -2.83
C PRO A 162 17.96 19.21 -2.48
N ASP A 163 18.89 19.12 -1.52
CA ASP A 163 19.84 20.19 -1.25
C ASP A 163 20.59 20.48 -2.56
N ARG A 164 20.54 21.74 -3.02
CA ARG A 164 21.24 22.21 -4.23
C ARG A 164 22.78 22.19 -4.10
N ALA A 165 23.32 21.50 -3.11
CA ALA A 165 24.70 21.63 -2.67
C ALA A 165 25.51 20.35 -2.89
N ASN A 166 25.37 19.68 -4.04
CA ASN A 166 26.31 18.70 -4.60
C ASN A 166 25.93 18.34 -6.06
N ALA A 167 25.93 19.34 -6.94
CA ALA A 167 25.90 19.15 -8.39
C ALA A 167 27.17 19.75 -9.00
#